data_AF-A0A8H7QCN3-F1
#
_entry.id   AF-A0A8H7QCN3-F1
#
_cell.length_a   1.000
_cell.length_b   1.000
_cell.length_c   1.000
_cell.angle_alpha   90.00
_cell.angle_beta   90.00
_cell.angle_gamma   90.00
#
_symmetry.space_group_name_H-M   'P 1'
#
loop_
_entity.id
_entity.type
_entity.pdbx_description
1 polymer ?
#
loop_
_entity_poly.entity_id
_entity_poly.type
_entity_poly.pdbx_seq_one_letter_code
_entity_poly.pdbx_strand_id
1 'polypeptide(L)'
;MLGTDGNSSVWSDDDNTLLPHQMKSHVQGYGGGVMFWSCITVTGPGYGTTIIDGSINSSVYVDILETSLLDTLDYFDLHIKDVSFQQDRATSHTLDHV
;
A
#
# COMPACT_ATOMS: atom_id res chain seq x y z
N MET A 1 -11.04 -6.67 8.16
CA MET A 1 -11.96 -5.52 8.18
C MET A 1 -11.12 -4.27 8.04
N LEU A 2 -11.40 -3.44 7.03
CA LEU A 2 -10.76 -2.13 6.88
C LEU A 2 -11.49 -1.17 7.82
N GLY A 3 -10.84 -0.75 8.91
CA GLY A 3 -11.38 0.22 9.85
C GLY A 3 -10.70 1.56 9.64
N THR A 4 -11.48 2.64 9.48
CA THR A 4 -10.94 3.99 9.42
C THR A 4 -10.88 4.56 10.82
N ASP A 5 -9.71 4.98 11.28
CA ASP A 5 -9.55 5.89 12.41
C ASP A 5 -9.63 7.36 11.97
N GLY A 6 -10.37 7.60 10.89
CA GLY A 6 -10.49 8.89 10.20
C GLY A 6 -11.03 10.01 11.07
N ASN A 7 -10.98 11.22 10.51
CA ASN A 7 -11.20 12.46 11.24
C ASN A 7 -12.53 12.45 12.03
N SER A 8 -12.43 12.69 13.34
CA SER A 8 -13.61 12.85 14.19
C SER A 8 -13.98 14.33 14.30
N SER A 9 -15.26 14.64 14.16
CA SER A 9 -15.77 16.00 14.33
C SER A 9 -16.27 16.18 15.76
N VAL A 10 -15.87 17.29 16.39
CA VAL A 10 -16.24 17.66 17.76
C VAL A 10 -16.75 19.09 17.76
N TRP A 11 -17.78 19.37 18.55
CA TRP A 11 -18.34 20.72 18.72
C TRP A 11 -17.53 21.49 19.76
N SER A 12 -17.07 22.71 19.46
CA SER A 12 -16.38 23.60 20.39
C SER A 12 -17.15 24.91 20.56
N ASP A 13 -17.02 25.52 21.74
CA ASP A 13 -17.52 26.88 21.99
C ASP A 13 -16.60 27.94 21.34
N ASP A 14 -17.08 29.19 21.22
CA ASP A 14 -16.43 30.32 20.51
C ASP A 14 -14.97 30.60 20.93
N ASP A 15 -14.55 30.13 22.10
CA ASP A 15 -13.20 30.32 22.66
C ASP A 15 -12.13 29.41 22.02
N ASN A 16 -12.51 28.57 21.05
CA ASN A 16 -11.63 27.74 20.22
C ASN A 16 -10.66 26.82 20.99
N THR A 17 -10.91 26.62 22.30
CA THR A 17 -10.08 25.85 23.20
C THR A 17 -10.60 24.43 23.28
N LEU A 18 -9.80 23.46 22.84
CA LEU A 18 -10.15 22.04 22.86
C LEU A 18 -10.08 21.46 24.27
N LEU A 19 -11.19 20.92 24.75
CA LEU A 19 -11.33 20.19 26.00
C LEU A 19 -10.85 18.74 25.84
N PRO A 20 -10.38 18.09 26.92
CA PRO A 20 -9.86 16.72 26.85
C PRO A 20 -10.83 15.69 26.26
N HIS A 21 -12.15 15.87 26.43
CA HIS A 21 -13.16 14.97 25.87
C HIS A 21 -13.38 15.18 24.35
N GLN A 22 -12.87 16.27 23.80
CA GLN A 22 -12.89 16.61 22.38
C GLN A 22 -11.61 16.14 21.67
N MET A 23 -10.63 15.61 22.40
CA MET A 23 -9.40 15.06 21.85
C MET A 23 -9.43 13.53 21.93
N LYS A 24 -9.11 12.87 20.81
CA LYS A 24 -8.89 11.43 20.76
C LYS A 24 -7.43 11.17 20.42
N SER A 25 -6.72 10.47 21.30
CA SER A 25 -5.34 10.07 21.01
C SER A 25 -5.35 8.91 20.03
N HIS A 26 -4.59 9.03 18.94
CA HIS A 26 -4.34 7.96 17.99
C HIS A 26 -2.90 7.48 18.18
N VAL A 27 -2.74 6.18 18.46
CA VAL A 27 -1.42 5.54 18.48
C VAL A 27 -1.27 4.74 17.19
N GLN A 28 -0.28 5.11 16.37
CA GLN A 28 0.06 4.37 15.17
C GLN A 28 0.56 2.96 15.56
N GLY A 29 -0.13 1.91 15.10
CA GLY A 29 0.35 0.52 15.19
C GLY A 29 -0.57 -0.50 15.86
N TYR A 30 -1.56 -0.09 16.66
CA TYR A 30 -2.43 -1.04 17.42
C TYR A 30 -3.78 -1.36 16.77
N GLY A 31 -4.14 -0.67 15.68
CA GLY A 31 -5.42 -0.84 14.96
C GLY A 31 -5.42 -1.92 13.87
N GLY A 32 -4.29 -2.61 13.66
CA GLY A 32 -4.05 -3.47 12.51
C GLY A 32 -3.75 -2.67 11.24
N GLY A 33 -3.23 -3.36 10.23
CA GLY A 33 -2.88 -2.75 8.94
C GLY A 33 -3.06 -3.77 7.82
N VAL A 34 -3.40 -3.27 6.64
CA VAL A 34 -3.38 -4.07 5.41
C VAL A 34 -2.14 -3.64 4.63
N MET A 35 -1.25 -4.59 4.35
CA MET A 35 -0.16 -4.37 3.42
C MET A 35 -0.65 -4.73 2.01
N PHE A 36 -0.45 -3.83 1.06
CA PHE A 36 -0.97 -3.95 -0.29
C PHE A 36 0.13 -3.61 -1.29
N TRP A 37 0.17 -4.35 -2.39
CA TRP A 37 1.03 -4.07 -3.52
C TRP A 37 0.18 -3.81 -4.77
N SER A 38 0.56 -2.83 -5.57
CA SER A 38 0.02 -2.58 -6.91
C SER A 38 1.02 -1.82 -7.75
N CYS A 39 0.80 -1.75 -9.06
CA CYS A 39 1.52 -0.85 -9.96
C CYS A 39 0.56 0.13 -10.66
N ILE A 40 1.11 1.22 -11.19
CA ILE A 40 0.38 2.22 -11.98
C ILE A 40 1.15 2.46 -13.27
N THR A 41 0.43 2.48 -14.39
CA THR A 41 0.96 2.81 -15.71
C THR A 41 0.39 4.14 -16.20
N VAL A 42 0.89 4.65 -17.33
CA VAL A 42 0.30 5.83 -17.99
C VAL A 42 -1.15 5.59 -18.42
N THR A 43 -1.53 4.33 -18.67
CA THR A 43 -2.89 3.93 -19.08
C THR A 43 -3.83 3.86 -17.89
N GLY A 44 -3.33 3.54 -16.70
CA GLY A 44 -4.12 3.46 -15.48
C GLY A 44 -3.53 2.57 -14.40
N PRO A 45 -4.29 2.36 -13.31
CA PRO A 45 -3.88 1.43 -12.25
C PRO A 45 -3.86 -0.01 -12.78
N GLY A 46 -2.81 -0.75 -12.42
CA GLY A 46 -2.68 -2.17 -12.67
C GLY A 46 -3.36 -3.03 -11.62
N TYR A 47 -3.18 -4.35 -11.75
CA TYR A 47 -3.57 -5.29 -10.72
C TYR A 47 -2.79 -5.03 -9.42
N GLY A 48 -3.44 -5.39 -8.32
CA GLY A 48 -2.85 -5.31 -7.00
C GLY A 48 -3.34 -6.43 -6.10
N THR A 49 -2.54 -6.73 -5.08
CA THR A 49 -2.79 -7.85 -4.17
C THR A 49 -2.54 -7.43 -2.73
N THR A 50 -3.30 -8.05 -1.82
CA THR A 50 -3.12 -7.88 -0.38
C THR A 50 -2.13 -8.91 0.14
N ILE A 51 -1.18 -8.46 0.96
CA ILE A 51 -0.18 -9.30 1.61
C ILE A 51 -0.75 -9.78 2.94
N ILE A 52 -0.97 -11.08 3.06
CA ILE A 52 -1.67 -11.69 4.20
C ILE A 52 -0.73 -11.84 5.41
N ASP A 53 0.54 -12.17 5.19
CA ASP A 53 1.52 -12.41 6.26
C ASP A 53 2.18 -11.13 6.81
N GLY A 54 1.61 -9.96 6.50
CA GLY A 54 1.99 -8.67 7.08
C GLY A 54 3.36 -8.11 6.66
N SER A 55 4.17 -8.87 5.91
CA SER A 55 5.45 -8.40 5.35
C SER A 55 5.73 -9.06 4.00
N ILE A 56 6.47 -8.35 3.15
CA ILE A 56 6.96 -8.86 1.85
C ILE A 56 8.41 -9.30 2.02
N ASN A 57 8.69 -10.55 1.67
CA ASN A 57 10.04 -11.06 1.46
C ASN A 57 10.32 -11.20 -0.05
N SER A 58 11.56 -11.52 -0.44
CA SER A 58 11.95 -11.60 -1.86
C SER A 58 11.17 -12.66 -2.64
N SER A 59 10.81 -13.80 -2.04
CA SER A 59 10.02 -14.85 -2.72
C SER A 59 8.61 -14.36 -3.04
N VAL A 60 7.93 -13.80 -2.03
CA VAL A 60 6.60 -13.21 -2.22
C VAL A 60 6.66 -12.07 -3.24
N TYR A 61 7.74 -11.30 -3.24
CA TYR A 61 7.92 -10.24 -4.22
C TYR A 61 8.04 -10.77 -5.65
N VAL A 62 8.83 -11.83 -5.87
CA VAL A 62 8.91 -12.48 -7.19
C VAL A 62 7.57 -13.03 -7.63
N ASP A 63 6.83 -13.70 -6.75
CA ASP A 63 5.49 -14.22 -7.09
C ASP A 63 4.55 -13.09 -7.53
N ILE A 64 4.62 -11.92 -6.87
CA ILE A 64 3.85 -10.73 -7.25
C ILE A 64 4.27 -10.19 -8.62
N LEU A 65 5.56 -10.18 -8.92
CA LEU A 65 6.06 -9.74 -10.23
C LEU A 65 5.63 -10.71 -11.33
N GLU A 66 5.74 -12.02 -11.11
CA GLU A 66 5.37 -13.05 -12.08
C GLU A 66 3.87 -13.15 -12.32
N THR A 67 3.04 -12.69 -11.37
CA THR A 67 1.59 -12.68 -11.48
C THR A 67 1.07 -11.27 -11.75
N SER A 68 0.87 -10.47 -10.71
CA SER A 68 0.16 -9.20 -10.76
C SER A 68 0.79 -8.17 -11.71
N LEU A 69 2.12 -8.12 -11.82
CA LEU A 69 2.78 -7.23 -12.78
C LEU A 69 2.64 -7.75 -14.21
N LEU A 70 2.96 -9.01 -14.49
CA LEU A 70 2.86 -9.56 -15.84
C LEU A 70 1.42 -9.56 -16.36
N ASP A 71 0.44 -9.90 -15.52
CA ASP A 71 -0.98 -9.82 -15.86
C ASP A 71 -1.41 -8.37 -16.16
N THR A 72 -0.82 -7.39 -15.47
CA THR A 72 -1.08 -5.96 -15.76
C THR A 72 -0.54 -5.57 -17.13
N LEU A 73 0.68 -6.03 -17.45
CA LEU A 73 1.31 -5.77 -18.72
C LEU A 73 0.49 -6.39 -19.87
N ASP A 74 0.06 -7.64 -19.72
CA ASP A 74 -0.81 -8.32 -20.68
C ASP A 74 -2.15 -7.60 -20.85
N TYR A 75 -2.80 -7.21 -19.74
CA TYR A 75 -4.08 -6.49 -19.77
C TYR A 75 -4.02 -5.17 -20.54
N PHE A 76 -2.91 -4.43 -20.44
CA PHE A 76 -2.71 -3.17 -21.14
C PHE A 76 -1.98 -3.31 -22.50
N ASP A 77 -1.75 -4.54 -22.97
CA ASP A 77 -0.97 -4.85 -24.18
C ASP A 77 0.41 -4.17 -24.18
N LEU A 78 1.05 -4.13 -23.00
CA LEU A 78 2.38 -3.58 -22.78
C LEU A 78 3.41 -4.69 -22.84
N HIS A 79 4.30 -4.63 -23.83
CA HIS A 79 5.35 -5.63 -23.94
C HIS A 79 6.47 -5.36 -22.93
N ILE A 80 6.91 -6.39 -22.19
CA ILE A 80 7.89 -6.27 -21.09
C ILE A 80 9.22 -5.61 -21.49
N LYS A 81 9.62 -5.72 -22.76
CA LYS A 81 10.85 -5.11 -23.28
C LYS A 81 10.74 -3.60 -23.52
N ASP A 82 9.53 -3.09 -23.61
CA ASP A 82 9.24 -1.69 -23.95
C ASP A 82 8.82 -0.88 -22.71
N VAL A 83 8.80 -1.51 -21.55
CA VAL A 83 8.45 -0.87 -20.27
C VAL A 83 9.67 -0.68 -19.39
N SER A 84 9.71 0.46 -18.70
CA SER A 84 10.66 0.71 -17.62
C SER A 84 9.97 0.42 -16.29
N PHE A 85 10.46 -0.57 -15.55
CA PHE A 85 9.94 -0.89 -14.23
C PHE A 85 10.64 -0.05 -13.16
N GLN A 86 9.85 0.70 -12.38
CA GLN A 86 10.34 1.57 -11.31
C GLN A 86 9.86 1.06 -9.95
N GLN A 87 10.79 0.88 -9.03
CA GLN A 87 10.57 0.45 -7.65
C GLN A 87 11.57 1.15 -6.73
N ASP A 88 11.33 1.11 -5.42
CA ASP A 88 12.32 1.58 -4.44
C ASP A 88 13.46 0.55 -4.24
N ARG A 89 14.37 0.83 -3.30
CA ARG A 89 15.50 -0.05 -2.97
C ARG A 89 15.27 -0.84 -1.70
N ALA A 90 14.03 -1.25 -1.41
CA ALA A 90 13.75 -2.12 -0.28
C ALA A 90 14.58 -3.42 -0.37
N THR A 91 14.98 -3.97 0.77
CA THR A 91 15.85 -5.16 0.80
C THR A 91 15.23 -6.35 0.06
N SER A 92 13.90 -6.50 0.12
CA SER A 92 13.13 -7.51 -0.64
C SER A 92 13.23 -7.36 -2.15
N HIS A 93 13.54 -6.17 -2.67
CA HIS A 93 13.63 -5.88 -4.10
C HIS A 93 15.05 -6.06 -4.65
N THR A 94 16.07 -6.09 -3.77
CA THR A 94 17.48 -6.10 -4.16
C THR A 94 18.24 -7.35 -3.70
N LEU A 95 17.61 -8.22 -2.92
CA LEU A 95 18.23 -9.47 -2.46
C LEU A 95 18.30 -10.46 -3.62
N ASP A 96 19.52 -10.84 -4.01
CA ASP A 96 19.75 -11.94 -4.93
C ASP A 96 19.25 -13.25 -4.28
N HIS A 97 18.48 -14.04 -5.03
CA HIS A 97 18.14 -15.40 -4.63
C HIS A 97 19.43 -16.21 -4.59
N VAL A 98 19.91 -16.53 -3.38
CA VAL A 98 21.04 -17.46 -3.15
C VAL A 98 20.53 -18.89 -3.15
#